data_AF-A0A7S4HHP8-F1
#
_entry.id   AF-A0A7S4HHP8-F1
#
_cell.length_a   1.000
_cell.length_b   1.000
_cell.length_c   1.000
_cell.angle_alpha   90.00
_cell.angle_beta   90.00
_cell.angle_gamma   90.00
#
_symmetry.space_group_name_H-M   'P 1'
#
loop_
_entity.id
_entity.type
_entity.pdbx_description
1 polymer ?
#
loop_
_entity_poly.entity_id
_entity_poly.type
_entity_poly.pdbx_seq_one_letter_code
_entity_poly.pdbx_strand_id
1 'polypeptide(L)'
;MSHTVERITHVPSDGRYVPRIAAIATISASSTSGNESQSRPFRPDDAYRVMDYDDMPEGPPPDAPILHCEEGDDDDDERGGGGGPVDTDEAISFPRRYMMLRGGYIFYYDEEDVESRGGPDGGPLFHSPPLGVIPLGRTEVDFPPGGRRVFREHAHTDARNGYEMRIRHAAGGVGDNVPDGEERPDEFLVFSSLGQKETWAKAIRVRAESYR
;
A
#
# COMPACT_ATOMS: atom_id res chain seq x y z
N MET A 1 31.17 8.66 14.92
CA MET A 1 30.22 7.55 14.77
C MET A 1 29.55 7.77 13.41
N SER A 2 29.61 6.80 12.51
CA SER A 2 28.92 6.88 11.22
C SER A 2 27.44 6.58 11.46
N HIS A 3 26.55 7.53 11.18
CA HIS A 3 25.12 7.28 11.19
C HIS A 3 24.72 6.78 9.80
N THR A 4 24.51 5.47 9.67
CA THR A 4 23.87 4.92 8.47
C THR A 4 22.42 5.39 8.47
N VAL A 5 22.04 6.14 7.44
CA VAL A 5 20.65 6.54 7.24
C VAL A 5 19.96 5.44 6.43
N GLU A 6 18.92 4.83 6.98
CA GLU A 6 18.10 3.85 6.25
C GLU A 6 16.96 4.57 5.52
N ARG A 7 16.66 4.15 4.29
CA ARG A 7 15.51 4.63 3.50
C ARG A 7 14.65 3.46 3.06
N ILE A 8 13.34 3.66 3.07
CA ILE A 8 12.39 2.71 2.51
C ILE A 8 12.31 2.87 1.00
N THR A 9 12.53 1.76 0.30
CA THR A 9 12.28 1.60 -1.13
C THR A 9 11.26 0.49 -1.34
N HIS A 10 10.87 0.24 -2.57
CA HIS A 10 9.97 -0.85 -2.92
C HIS A 10 10.37 -1.43 -4.28
N VAL A 11 10.02 -2.70 -4.48
CA VAL A 11 10.21 -3.41 -5.74
C VAL A 11 8.87 -4.00 -6.21
N PRO A 12 8.51 -3.87 -7.50
CA PRO A 12 7.36 -4.59 -8.04
C PRO A 12 7.58 -6.12 -7.94
N SER A 13 6.55 -6.86 -7.55
CA SER A 13 6.52 -8.34 -7.53
C SER A 13 5.07 -8.79 -7.57
N ASP A 14 4.68 -9.65 -8.52
CA ASP A 14 3.36 -10.30 -8.56
C ASP A 14 2.17 -9.35 -8.33
N GLY A 15 2.08 -8.28 -9.13
CA GLY A 15 0.97 -7.31 -9.04
C GLY A 15 1.01 -6.34 -7.84
N ARG A 16 2.01 -6.47 -6.95
CA ARG A 16 2.16 -5.63 -5.75
C ARG A 16 3.54 -4.99 -5.64
N TYR A 17 3.68 -4.05 -4.71
CA TYR A 17 4.97 -3.46 -4.35
C TYR A 17 5.46 -3.99 -3.01
N VAL A 18 6.62 -4.64 -2.99
CA VAL A 18 7.21 -5.20 -1.78
C VAL A 18 8.20 -4.20 -1.17
N PRO A 19 8.03 -3.77 0.08
CA PRO A 19 8.93 -2.82 0.70
C PRO A 19 10.31 -3.42 0.99
N ARG A 20 11.33 -2.58 0.90
CA ARG A 20 12.74 -2.89 1.18
C ARG A 20 13.35 -1.77 2.02
N ILE A 21 14.36 -2.11 2.81
CA ILE A 21 15.19 -1.13 3.52
C ILE A 21 16.51 -1.01 2.79
N ALA A 22 16.80 0.16 2.23
CA ALA A 22 18.06 0.49 1.59
C ALA A 22 18.96 1.29 2.55
N ALA A 23 20.20 0.86 2.71
CA ALA A 23 21.20 1.62 3.44
C ALA A 23 21.73 2.77 2.57
N ILE A 24 21.60 4.01 3.03
CA ILE A 24 22.28 5.16 2.44
C ILE A 24 23.68 5.20 3.05
N ALA A 25 24.67 4.76 2.28
CA ALA A 25 26.06 5.02 2.62
C ALA A 25 26.31 6.53 2.55
N THR A 26 26.59 7.17 3.69
CA THR A 26 27.00 8.58 3.73
C THR A 26 28.28 8.71 2.90
N ILE A 27 28.21 9.47 1.80
CA ILE A 27 29.28 9.59 0.82
C ILE A 27 30.56 10.08 1.52
N SER A 28 31.51 9.17 1.76
CA SER A 28 32.90 9.56 1.91
C SER A 28 33.47 9.68 0.50
N ALA A 29 33.93 10.87 0.14
CA ALA A 29 34.39 11.22 -1.19
C ALA A 29 35.62 10.39 -1.61
N SER A 30 35.40 9.18 -2.13
CA SER A 30 36.25 8.52 -3.14
C SER A 30 35.78 7.07 -3.35
N SER A 31 35.07 6.80 -4.44
CA SER A 31 35.34 5.61 -5.29
C SER A 31 34.31 5.50 -6.40
N THR A 32 34.83 5.55 -7.62
CA THR A 32 34.19 5.20 -8.88
C THR A 32 33.96 3.69 -8.92
N SER A 33 32.72 3.22 -8.69
CA SER A 33 32.13 1.98 -9.20
C SER A 33 30.81 1.72 -8.45
N GLY A 34 29.80 1.21 -9.17
CA GLY A 34 28.40 1.16 -8.74
C GLY A 34 28.19 0.63 -7.32
N ASN A 35 27.76 1.51 -6.42
CA ASN A 35 27.13 1.09 -5.17
C ASN A 35 25.71 0.62 -5.53
N GLU A 36 25.56 -0.66 -5.86
CA GLU A 36 24.28 -1.33 -5.64
C GLU A 36 23.93 -1.07 -4.17
N SER A 37 22.90 -0.24 -3.94
CA SER A 37 22.46 0.05 -2.58
C SER A 37 22.07 -1.27 -1.96
N GLN A 38 22.86 -1.77 -1.00
CA GLN A 38 22.54 -2.99 -0.28
C GLN A 38 21.16 -2.79 0.35
N SER A 39 20.16 -3.41 -0.25
CA SER A 39 18.79 -3.39 0.22
C SER A 39 18.49 -4.74 0.87
N ARG A 40 17.79 -4.70 2.00
CA ARG A 40 17.33 -5.89 2.71
C ARG A 40 15.80 -5.96 2.69
N PRO A 41 15.22 -7.17 2.83
CA PRO A 41 13.79 -7.31 3.06
C PRO A 41 13.31 -6.51 4.28
N PHE A 42 12.07 -6.03 4.21
CA PHE A 42 11.36 -5.48 5.36
C PHE A 42 11.12 -6.60 6.39
N ARG A 43 11.24 -6.26 7.67
CA ARG A 43 10.99 -7.14 8.82
C ARG A 43 9.80 -6.60 9.62
N PRO A 44 9.12 -7.42 10.43
CA PRO A 44 7.99 -6.95 11.23
C PRO A 44 8.33 -5.72 12.10
N ASP A 45 9.49 -5.73 12.76
CA ASP A 45 9.94 -4.62 13.60
C ASP A 45 10.28 -3.32 12.84
N ASP A 46 10.45 -3.38 11.51
CA ASP A 46 10.72 -2.18 10.72
C ASP A 46 9.50 -1.26 10.65
N ALA A 47 8.29 -1.79 10.84
CA ALA A 47 7.05 -1.02 10.81
C ALA A 47 7.06 0.14 11.81
N TYR A 48 7.62 -0.08 13.01
CA TYR A 48 7.73 0.94 14.07
C TYR A 48 8.82 1.98 13.81
N ARG A 49 9.72 1.72 12.86
CA ARG A 49 10.79 2.65 12.48
C ARG A 49 10.35 3.61 11.39
N VAL A 50 9.22 3.33 10.73
CA VAL A 50 8.66 4.19 9.69
C VAL A 50 7.92 5.34 10.35
N MET A 51 8.61 6.46 10.48
CA MET A 51 8.03 7.70 11.00
C MET A 51 7.39 8.50 9.87
N ASP A 52 6.34 9.25 10.20
CA ASP A 52 5.84 10.32 9.35
C ASP A 52 6.81 11.51 9.32
N TYR A 53 6.63 12.42 8.37
CA TYR A 53 7.42 13.66 8.35
C TYR A 53 7.06 14.52 9.57
N ASP A 54 8.08 15.07 10.22
CA ASP A 54 7.94 15.89 11.43
C ASP A 54 7.02 17.12 11.21
N ASP A 55 6.87 17.59 9.98
CA ASP A 55 6.10 18.77 9.60
C ASP A 55 4.72 18.47 8.96
N MET A 56 4.20 17.23 9.08
CA MET A 56 2.88 16.92 8.52
C MET A 56 1.78 17.73 9.24
N PRO A 57 0.96 18.53 8.51
CA PRO A 57 -0.07 19.35 9.13
C PRO A 57 -1.17 18.51 9.81
N GLU A 58 -1.30 17.25 9.43
CA GLU A 58 -2.24 16.30 10.00
C GLU A 58 -1.54 14.99 10.31
N GLY A 59 -1.79 14.46 11.51
CA GLY A 59 -1.29 13.16 11.91
C GLY A 59 -1.79 12.04 11.00
N PRO A 60 -1.14 10.87 11.04
CA PRO A 60 -1.65 9.69 10.33
C PRO A 60 -3.07 9.37 10.80
N PRO A 61 -3.93 8.83 9.91
CA PRO A 61 -5.19 8.25 10.33
C PRO A 61 -4.91 7.08 11.27
N PRO A 62 -5.86 6.72 12.15
CA PRO A 62 -5.74 5.48 12.92
C PRO A 62 -5.57 4.29 11.98
N ASP A 63 -4.59 3.44 12.30
CA ASP A 63 -4.41 2.14 11.66
C ASP A 63 -5.69 1.32 11.79
N ALA A 64 -6.09 0.63 10.74
CA ALA A 64 -7.39 -0.01 10.71
C ALA A 64 -7.47 -1.15 9.70
N PRO A 65 -8.37 -2.12 9.94
CA PRO A 65 -8.78 -3.06 8.91
C PRO A 65 -9.58 -2.35 7.82
N ILE A 66 -9.16 -2.50 6.57
CA ILE A 66 -9.73 -1.90 5.35
C ILE A 66 -9.83 -3.01 4.30
N LEU A 67 -10.88 -3.02 3.47
CA LEU A 67 -10.88 -3.95 2.33
C LEU A 67 -10.04 -3.37 1.21
N HIS A 68 -9.12 -4.16 0.68
CA HIS A 68 -8.23 -3.81 -0.42
C HIS A 68 -8.68 -4.58 -1.66
N CYS A 69 -8.89 -3.88 -2.78
CA CYS A 69 -9.07 -4.57 -4.05
C CYS A 69 -7.78 -5.29 -4.45
N GLU A 70 -7.86 -6.61 -4.58
CA GLU A 70 -6.77 -7.46 -5.04
C GLU A 70 -7.27 -8.26 -6.25
N GLU A 71 -6.39 -8.45 -7.25
CA GLU A 71 -6.65 -9.41 -8.33
C GLU A 71 -6.77 -10.80 -7.71
N GLY A 72 -7.84 -11.51 -8.03
CA GLY A 72 -8.05 -12.88 -7.55
C GLY A 72 -6.97 -13.79 -8.12
N ASP A 73 -6.33 -14.59 -7.28
CA ASP A 73 -5.52 -15.71 -7.75
C ASP A 73 -6.47 -16.72 -8.40
N ASP A 74 -6.34 -16.92 -9.72
CA ASP A 74 -6.90 -18.07 -10.42
C ASP A 74 -6.17 -19.34 -9.94
N ASP A 75 -6.33 -19.73 -8.66
CA ASP A 75 -5.88 -21.01 -8.14
C ASP A 75 -6.83 -22.11 -8.64
N ASP A 76 -6.74 -22.35 -9.94
CA ASP A 76 -7.31 -23.46 -10.66
C ASP A 76 -6.37 -24.66 -10.45
N ASP A 77 -6.49 -25.35 -9.32
CA ASP A 77 -5.93 -26.70 -9.18
C ASP A 77 -6.86 -27.63 -8.38
N GLU A 78 -7.42 -28.58 -9.13
CA GLU A 78 -8.01 -29.86 -8.70
C GLU A 78 -9.48 -29.90 -8.23
N ARG A 79 -10.43 -29.66 -9.16
CA ARG A 79 -11.64 -30.51 -9.28
C ARG A 79 -12.39 -30.34 -10.62
N GLY A 80 -11.86 -31.02 -11.63
CA GLY A 80 -12.65 -31.78 -12.61
C GLY A 80 -13.83 -31.11 -13.32
N GLY A 81 -13.58 -30.74 -14.57
CA GLY A 81 -14.49 -31.04 -15.69
C GLY A 81 -15.73 -30.15 -15.83
N GLY A 82 -15.62 -29.14 -16.68
CA GLY A 82 -16.78 -28.48 -17.25
C GLY A 82 -16.40 -27.22 -18.01
N GLY A 83 -16.21 -27.34 -19.33
CA GLY A 83 -16.09 -26.19 -20.23
C GLY A 83 -17.41 -25.42 -20.31
N GLY A 84 -17.70 -24.63 -19.28
CA GLY A 84 -18.69 -23.56 -19.30
C GLY A 84 -18.05 -22.25 -19.79
N PRO A 85 -18.85 -21.29 -20.27
CA PRO A 85 -18.35 -19.95 -20.57
C PRO A 85 -17.75 -19.36 -19.30
N VAL A 86 -16.51 -18.88 -19.39
CA VAL A 86 -15.80 -18.17 -18.31
C VAL A 86 -16.56 -16.87 -18.06
N ASP A 87 -17.30 -16.80 -16.95
CA ASP A 87 -17.89 -15.56 -16.48
C ASP A 87 -16.74 -14.65 -16.03
N THR A 88 -16.50 -13.57 -16.75
CA THR A 88 -15.42 -12.57 -16.51
C THR A 88 -15.54 -11.78 -15.20
N ASP A 89 -16.41 -12.21 -14.27
CA ASP A 89 -16.68 -11.57 -12.97
C ASP A 89 -15.93 -12.26 -11.81
N GLU A 90 -15.09 -13.27 -12.07
CA GLU A 90 -14.47 -14.11 -11.04
C GLU A 90 -13.12 -13.57 -10.47
N ALA A 91 -12.54 -12.49 -11.02
CA ALA A 91 -11.14 -12.12 -10.73
C ALA A 91 -10.90 -10.87 -9.85
N ILE A 92 -11.91 -10.32 -9.17
CA ILE A 92 -11.73 -9.16 -8.27
C ILE A 92 -12.24 -9.47 -6.87
N SER A 93 -11.34 -9.43 -5.89
CA SER A 93 -11.67 -9.66 -4.49
C SER A 93 -11.37 -8.44 -3.63
N PHE A 94 -12.03 -8.35 -2.47
CA PHE A 94 -11.82 -7.29 -1.49
C PHE A 94 -11.47 -7.89 -0.12
N PRO A 95 -10.32 -8.60 0.01
CA PRO A 95 -9.88 -9.12 1.29
C PRO A 95 -9.68 -8.01 2.31
N ARG A 96 -9.94 -8.35 3.58
CA ARG A 96 -9.75 -7.43 4.70
C ARG A 96 -8.28 -7.45 5.10
N ARG A 97 -7.62 -6.29 5.02
CA ARG A 97 -6.21 -6.11 5.35
C ARG A 97 -6.04 -5.13 6.49
N TYR A 98 -5.11 -5.39 7.40
CA TYR A 98 -4.72 -4.38 8.39
C TYR A 98 -3.80 -3.36 7.70
N MET A 99 -4.23 -2.10 7.66
CA MET A 99 -3.51 -1.04 6.96
C MET A 99 -2.99 0.03 7.90
N MET A 100 -1.78 0.51 7.61
CA MET A 100 -1.14 1.62 8.30
C MET A 100 -0.56 2.61 7.28
N LEU A 101 -0.82 3.90 7.50
CA LEU A 101 -0.25 4.98 6.69
C LEU A 101 0.96 5.57 7.41
N ARG A 102 2.16 5.42 6.86
CA ARG A 102 3.40 6.01 7.40
C ARG A 102 4.34 6.49 6.31
N GLY A 103 4.94 7.66 6.51
CA GLY A 103 5.81 8.29 5.52
C GLY A 103 5.07 8.50 4.20
N GLY A 104 5.60 7.96 3.11
CA GLY A 104 4.99 7.99 1.78
C GLY A 104 4.31 6.69 1.34
N TYR A 105 3.95 5.80 2.27
CA TYR A 105 3.45 4.47 1.96
C TYR A 105 2.22 4.10 2.80
N ILE A 106 1.27 3.39 2.20
CA ILE A 106 0.30 2.57 2.93
C ILE A 106 0.87 1.16 2.98
N PHE A 107 1.12 0.63 4.17
CA PHE A 107 1.49 -0.78 4.34
C PHE A 107 0.23 -1.58 4.61
N TYR A 108 0.14 -2.77 4.02
CA TYR A 108 -0.97 -3.69 4.27
C TYR A 108 -0.45 -5.07 4.67
N TYR A 109 -1.10 -5.64 5.67
CA TYR A 109 -0.77 -6.94 6.27
C TYR A 109 -2.00 -7.83 6.21
N ASP A 110 -1.77 -9.14 6.30
CA ASP A 110 -2.85 -10.04 6.68
C ASP A 110 -3.39 -9.63 8.06
N GLU A 111 -4.71 -9.63 8.25
CA GLU A 111 -5.30 -9.29 9.54
C GLU A 111 -4.91 -10.31 10.61
N GLU A 112 -4.69 -11.58 10.23
CA GLU A 112 -4.26 -12.65 11.14
C GLU A 112 -2.83 -12.47 11.65
N ASP A 113 -1.99 -11.73 10.90
CA ASP A 113 -0.61 -11.43 11.27
C ASP A 113 -0.47 -10.21 12.21
N VAL A 114 -1.58 -9.61 12.64
CA VAL A 114 -1.58 -8.39 13.45
C VAL A 114 -2.36 -8.56 14.76
N GLU A 115 -1.64 -8.56 15.87
CA GLU A 115 -2.23 -8.48 17.20
C GLU A 115 -2.42 -7.01 17.61
N SER A 116 -3.67 -6.53 17.70
CA SER A 116 -3.96 -5.10 17.93
C SER A 116 -3.44 -4.52 19.26
N ARG A 117 -3.02 -5.37 20.21
CA ARG A 117 -2.47 -4.97 21.52
C ARG A 117 -1.34 -5.92 21.94
N GLY A 118 -0.15 -5.69 21.41
CA GLY A 118 1.04 -6.45 21.78
C GLY A 118 2.37 -5.74 21.52
N GLY A 119 2.35 -4.57 20.87
CA GLY A 119 3.55 -3.87 20.45
C GLY A 119 4.25 -3.09 21.57
N PRO A 120 5.49 -2.61 21.33
CA PRO A 120 6.35 -1.96 22.33
C PRO A 120 5.72 -0.75 23.04
N ASP A 121 4.85 -0.02 22.34
CA ASP A 121 4.19 1.21 22.84
C ASP A 121 2.68 1.00 23.08
N GLY A 122 2.23 -0.25 23.21
CA GLY A 122 0.80 -0.58 23.30
C GLY A 122 0.05 -0.51 21.96
N GLY A 123 0.79 -0.36 20.86
CA GLY A 123 0.30 -0.46 19.48
C GLY A 123 0.14 -1.90 18.98
N PRO A 124 -0.17 -2.08 17.68
CA PRO A 124 -0.25 -3.41 17.06
C PRO A 124 1.11 -4.12 17.14
N LEU A 125 1.11 -5.44 17.29
CA LEU A 125 2.26 -6.33 17.11
C LEU A 125 2.15 -7.03 15.75
N PHE A 126 3.20 -6.95 14.95
CA PHE A 126 3.26 -7.59 13.63
C PHE A 126 4.04 -8.91 13.73
N HIS A 127 3.45 -10.02 13.29
CA HIS A 127 4.10 -11.33 13.27
C HIS A 127 4.85 -11.62 11.97
N SER A 128 4.42 -10.96 10.89
CA SER A 128 4.94 -11.11 9.54
C SER A 128 5.27 -9.75 8.92
N PRO A 129 6.19 -9.68 7.94
CA PRO A 129 6.37 -8.46 7.16
C PRO A 129 5.08 -8.12 6.37
N PRO A 130 4.92 -6.86 5.94
CA PRO A 130 3.77 -6.46 5.13
C PRO A 130 3.72 -7.28 3.84
N LEU A 131 2.49 -7.62 3.41
CA LEU A 131 2.25 -8.29 2.13
C LEU A 131 2.70 -7.38 0.97
N GLY A 132 2.51 -6.07 1.14
CA GLY A 132 3.02 -5.06 0.22
C GLY A 132 2.81 -3.64 0.74
N VAL A 133 3.03 -2.69 -0.16
CA VAL A 133 2.78 -1.26 0.05
C VAL A 133 2.06 -0.63 -1.13
N ILE A 134 1.31 0.43 -0.86
CA ILE A 134 0.85 1.40 -1.86
C ILE A 134 1.74 2.64 -1.76
N PRO A 135 2.66 2.89 -2.71
CA PRO A 135 3.44 4.11 -2.75
C PRO A 135 2.52 5.31 -3.05
N LEU A 136 2.62 6.39 -2.27
CA LEU A 136 1.76 7.57 -2.42
C LEU A 136 2.38 8.69 -3.27
N GLY A 137 3.62 8.50 -3.73
CA GLY A 137 4.29 9.45 -4.62
C GLY A 137 3.44 9.72 -5.86
N ARG A 138 3.10 11.00 -6.09
CA ARG A 138 2.34 11.46 -7.26
C ARG A 138 0.99 10.76 -7.44
N THR A 139 0.26 10.56 -6.34
CA THR A 139 -1.09 9.98 -6.37
C THR A 139 -2.19 11.03 -6.32
N GLU A 140 -3.37 10.66 -6.81
CA GLU A 140 -4.64 11.36 -6.68
C GLU A 140 -5.67 10.46 -5.99
N VAL A 141 -6.59 11.07 -5.26
CA VAL A 141 -7.65 10.35 -4.54
C VAL A 141 -9.01 10.72 -5.13
N ASP A 142 -9.69 9.72 -5.69
CA ASP A 142 -11.03 9.85 -6.24
C ASP A 142 -12.09 9.16 -5.40
N PHE A 143 -13.34 9.55 -5.63
CA PHE A 143 -14.51 8.94 -5.04
C PHE A 143 -15.51 8.51 -6.10
N PRO A 144 -16.37 7.52 -5.78
CA PRO A 144 -17.44 7.11 -6.68
C PRO A 144 -18.33 8.29 -7.11
N PRO A 145 -18.67 8.40 -8.41
CA PRO A 145 -19.43 9.53 -8.91
C PRO A 145 -20.88 9.53 -8.40
N GLY A 146 -21.48 10.72 -8.29
CA GLY A 146 -22.90 10.89 -7.96
C GLY A 146 -23.27 10.56 -6.51
N GLY A 147 -22.33 10.71 -5.57
CA GLY A 147 -22.57 10.47 -4.14
C GLY A 147 -22.73 8.99 -3.76
N ARG A 148 -22.30 8.09 -4.65
CA ARG A 148 -22.34 6.65 -4.41
C ARG A 148 -21.36 6.25 -3.31
N ARG A 149 -21.66 5.12 -2.68
CA ARG A 149 -20.76 4.49 -1.71
C ARG A 149 -19.61 3.74 -2.39
N VAL A 150 -19.86 3.20 -3.58
CA VAL A 150 -18.92 2.35 -4.34
C VAL A 150 -18.93 2.68 -5.82
N PHE A 151 -17.81 2.41 -6.49
CA PHE A 151 -17.67 2.43 -7.93
C PHE A 151 -18.64 1.40 -8.55
N ARG A 152 -19.13 1.70 -9.75
CA ARG A 152 -20.24 0.94 -10.34
C ARG A 152 -19.79 -0.48 -10.67
N GLU A 153 -18.57 -0.58 -11.17
CA GLU A 153 -17.83 -1.78 -11.49
C GLU A 153 -17.70 -2.70 -10.27
N HIS A 154 -17.53 -2.19 -9.04
CA HIS A 154 -17.35 -3.02 -7.84
C HIS A 154 -18.65 -3.21 -7.04
N ALA A 155 -19.79 -2.76 -7.54
CA ALA A 155 -21.06 -2.85 -6.82
C ALA A 155 -21.56 -4.30 -6.61
N HIS A 156 -21.03 -5.25 -7.36
CA HIS A 156 -21.37 -6.67 -7.25
C HIS A 156 -20.52 -7.42 -6.21
N THR A 157 -19.39 -6.86 -5.79
CA THR A 157 -18.46 -7.46 -4.81
C THR A 157 -18.78 -7.01 -3.38
N ASP A 158 -17.95 -7.43 -2.41
CA ASP A 158 -18.06 -7.01 -1.01
C ASP A 158 -17.77 -5.52 -0.78
N ALA A 159 -17.20 -4.82 -1.77
CA ALA A 159 -17.00 -3.38 -1.71
C ALA A 159 -18.31 -2.64 -1.38
N ARG A 160 -19.46 -3.12 -1.89
CA ARG A 160 -20.80 -2.53 -1.70
C ARG A 160 -21.19 -2.30 -0.24
N ASN A 161 -20.57 -3.04 0.68
CA ASN A 161 -20.86 -2.97 2.10
C ASN A 161 -20.20 -1.76 2.79
N GLY A 162 -19.22 -1.10 2.15
CA GLY A 162 -18.45 -0.02 2.74
C GLY A 162 -18.54 1.31 1.99
N TYR A 163 -17.48 2.10 2.09
CA TYR A 163 -17.32 3.40 1.44
C TYR A 163 -16.01 3.37 0.69
N GLU A 164 -16.08 3.27 -0.62
CA GLU A 164 -14.93 3.09 -1.49
C GLU A 164 -14.26 4.41 -1.84
N MET A 165 -12.96 4.31 -2.08
CA MET A 165 -12.04 5.34 -2.52
C MET A 165 -11.05 4.71 -3.49
N ARG A 166 -10.65 5.47 -4.51
CA ARG A 166 -9.62 5.06 -5.47
C ARG A 166 -8.39 5.92 -5.32
N ILE A 167 -7.21 5.30 -5.31
CA ILE A 167 -5.91 5.97 -5.35
C ILE A 167 -5.33 5.70 -6.74
N ARG A 168 -5.11 6.76 -7.51
CA ARG A 168 -4.61 6.71 -8.87
C ARG A 168 -3.23 7.34 -8.95
N HIS A 169 -2.26 6.66 -9.55
CA HIS A 169 -0.91 7.21 -9.73
C HIS A 169 -0.82 8.01 -11.02
N ALA A 170 -0.23 9.20 -10.98
CA ALA A 170 0.00 9.99 -12.18
C ALA A 170 1.13 9.38 -13.03
N ALA A 171 0.91 9.25 -14.35
CA ALA A 171 1.91 8.78 -15.30
C ALA A 171 3.21 9.64 -15.29
N GLY A 172 4.37 9.00 -15.49
CA GLY A 172 5.66 9.68 -15.78
C GLY A 172 6.45 10.21 -14.56
N GLY A 173 6.63 9.38 -13.53
CA GLY A 173 7.41 9.68 -12.31
C GLY A 173 8.90 9.35 -12.37
N VAL A 174 9.78 10.31 -12.07
CA VAL A 174 11.20 10.03 -11.80
C VAL A 174 11.33 9.37 -10.43
N GLY A 175 11.80 8.13 -10.38
CA GLY A 175 12.15 7.43 -9.13
C GLY A 175 11.29 6.21 -8.80
N ASP A 176 10.31 5.91 -9.64
CA ASP A 176 9.58 4.65 -9.57
C ASP A 176 10.29 3.64 -10.48
N ASN A 177 10.61 2.45 -9.95
CA ASN A 177 11.12 1.33 -10.74
C ASN A 177 10.02 0.75 -11.66
N VAL A 178 9.18 1.60 -12.24
CA VAL A 178 8.18 1.27 -13.24
C VAL A 178 8.82 1.54 -14.60
N PRO A 179 8.83 0.57 -15.53
CA PRO A 179 9.36 0.79 -16.87
C PRO A 179 8.76 2.04 -17.51
N ASP A 180 9.59 2.80 -18.23
CA ASP A 180 9.17 4.01 -18.95
C ASP A 180 7.90 3.70 -19.77
N GLY A 181 6.77 4.33 -19.42
CA GLY A 181 5.51 4.24 -20.16
C GLY A 181 4.43 3.34 -19.55
N GLU A 182 4.66 2.65 -18.44
CA GLU A 182 3.61 1.89 -17.74
C GLU A 182 2.93 2.73 -16.65
N GLU A 183 1.60 2.79 -16.68
CA GLU A 183 0.78 3.39 -15.62
C GLU A 183 0.59 2.35 -14.51
N ARG A 184 0.74 2.76 -13.24
CA ARG A 184 0.48 1.85 -12.12
C ARG A 184 -1.01 1.53 -12.06
N PRO A 185 -1.40 0.30 -11.65
CA PRO A 185 -2.81 -0.01 -11.46
C PRO A 185 -3.43 0.91 -10.40
N ASP A 186 -4.69 1.26 -10.61
CA ASP A 186 -5.48 1.99 -9.62
C ASP A 186 -5.69 1.10 -8.39
N GLU A 187 -5.50 1.68 -7.21
CA GLU A 187 -5.70 0.98 -5.93
C GLU A 187 -7.06 1.36 -5.35
N PHE A 188 -7.88 0.38 -5.02
CA PHE A 188 -9.21 0.61 -4.46
C PHE A 188 -9.28 0.16 -3.00
N LEU A 189 -9.70 1.09 -2.14
CA LEU A 189 -9.83 0.88 -0.70
C LEU A 189 -11.27 1.08 -0.26
N VAL A 190 -11.79 0.16 0.53
CA VAL A 190 -13.18 0.21 1.04
C VAL A 190 -13.17 0.33 2.56
N PHE A 191 -13.72 1.44 3.03
CA PHE A 191 -13.77 1.80 4.45
C PHE A 191 -15.10 1.40 5.08
N SER A 192 -15.07 1.10 6.38
CA SER A 192 -16.27 0.73 7.15
C SER A 192 -17.27 1.89 7.34
N SER A 193 -16.76 3.14 7.32
CA SER A 193 -17.57 4.34 7.53
C SER A 193 -17.12 5.50 6.65
N LEU A 194 -18.02 6.44 6.40
CA LEU A 194 -17.71 7.66 5.65
C LEU A 194 -16.63 8.50 6.36
N GLY A 195 -16.72 8.65 7.68
CA GLY A 195 -15.73 9.41 8.45
C GLY A 195 -14.33 8.81 8.35
N GLN A 196 -14.20 7.47 8.44
CA GLN A 196 -12.92 6.80 8.24
C GLN A 196 -12.36 7.07 6.84
N LYS A 197 -13.19 6.95 5.79
CA LYS A 197 -12.78 7.27 4.41
C LYS A 197 -12.27 8.70 4.28
N GLU A 198 -13.01 9.68 4.83
CA GLU A 198 -12.64 11.10 4.73
C GLU A 198 -11.33 11.40 5.45
N THR A 199 -11.11 10.82 6.63
CA THR A 199 -9.85 10.95 7.37
C THR A 199 -8.67 10.39 6.58
N TRP A 200 -8.81 9.18 6.02
CA TRP A 200 -7.76 8.56 5.21
C TRP A 200 -7.50 9.33 3.91
N ALA A 201 -8.55 9.72 3.19
CA ALA A 201 -8.43 10.48 1.94
C ALA A 201 -7.66 11.79 2.13
N LYS A 202 -7.95 12.50 3.24
CA LYS A 202 -7.27 13.74 3.59
C LYS A 202 -5.79 13.51 3.87
N ALA A 203 -5.47 12.52 4.70
CA ALA A 203 -4.10 12.20 5.07
C ALA A 203 -3.25 11.70 3.88
N ILE A 204 -3.87 10.96 2.94
CA ILE A 204 -3.23 10.50 1.69
C ILE A 204 -2.91 11.70 0.80
N ARG A 205 -3.86 12.61 0.59
CA ARG A 205 -3.66 13.81 -0.26
C ARG A 205 -2.50 14.66 0.23
N VAL A 206 -2.41 14.93 1.53
CA VAL A 206 -1.30 15.72 2.10
C VAL A 206 0.05 15.04 1.86
N ARG A 207 0.13 13.71 2.02
CA ARG A 207 1.35 12.95 1.75
C ARG A 207 1.69 12.96 0.25
N ALA A 208 0.71 12.77 -0.62
CA ALA A 208 0.91 12.80 -2.07
C ALA A 208 1.43 14.17 -2.56
N GLU A 209 0.97 15.27 -1.97
CA GLU A 209 1.44 16.63 -2.27
C GLU A 209 2.89 16.86 -1.85
N SER A 210 3.36 16.19 -0.78
CA SER A 210 4.75 16.29 -0.33
C SER A 210 5.76 15.66 -1.31
N TYR A 211 5.27 14.91 -2.30
CA TYR A 211 6.06 14.26 -3.35
C TYR A 211 5.91 14.92 -4.73
N ARG A 212 5.25 16.08 -4.84
CA ARG A 212 5.11 16.84 -6.09
C ARG A 212 6.31 17.73 -6.39
#